data_AF-A0A0J9I9G1-F1
#
_entry.id   AF-A0A0J9I9G1-F1
#
_cell.length_a   1.000
_cell.length_b   1.000
_cell.length_c   1.000
_cell.angle_alpha   90.00
_cell.angle_beta   90.00
_cell.angle_gamma   90.00
#
_symmetry.space_group_name_H-M   'P 1'
#
loop_
_entity.id
_entity.type
_entity.pdbx_description
1 polymer ?
#
loop_
_entity_poly.entity_id
_entity_poly.type
_entity_poly.pdbx_seq_one_letter_code
_entity_poly.pdbx_strand_id
1 'polypeptide(L)'
;MPMIEFAFKHKLIKLQSDNYLDCSFFDNISFIYYLMVELSYLFGQFCIFADIYYNIMKIIFINTLRILMILVIMISCGVAYVVYEDTLADWWIPVGVALIIVIATIPFYKGWIWLTTMDNKVINCCCHLVCVGAISCVLFLGGNYWFADSASTHEEKVMVQKKYIETHKKTRRVGRHRYVSDGVRKEYYLQVAFENGNVETLHVSPSTYNKTKTGRPKILTLQKGLFGLPVITKGL
;
A
#
# COMPACT_ATOMS: atom_id res chain seq x y z
N MET A 1 46.66 -15.47 16.52
CA MET A 1 47.54 -14.48 15.88
C MET A 1 48.99 -14.48 16.41
N PRO A 2 49.27 -14.43 17.73
CA PRO A 2 50.67 -14.28 18.21
C PRO A 2 51.56 -15.53 17.96
N MET A 3 50.98 -16.74 17.93
CA MET A 3 51.75 -17.97 17.69
C MET A 3 52.27 -18.12 16.26
N ILE A 4 51.55 -17.64 15.24
CA ILE A 4 51.94 -17.77 13.84
C ILE A 4 53.04 -16.75 13.51
N GLU A 5 52.88 -15.52 14.01
CA GLU A 5 53.89 -14.46 13.90
C GLU A 5 55.19 -14.85 14.60
N PHE A 6 55.11 -15.45 15.80
CA PHE A 6 56.27 -15.96 16.53
C PHE A 6 56.97 -17.11 15.77
N ALA A 7 56.21 -18.08 15.26
CA ALA A 7 56.77 -19.22 14.52
C ALA A 7 57.42 -18.81 13.19
N PHE A 8 56.82 -17.85 12.48
CA PHE A 8 57.38 -17.31 11.23
C PHE A 8 58.67 -16.52 11.49
N LYS A 9 58.65 -15.62 12.50
CA LYS A 9 59.82 -14.83 12.90
C LYS A 9 60.98 -15.71 13.37
N HIS A 10 60.69 -16.74 14.17
CA HIS A 10 61.69 -17.72 14.61
C HIS A 10 62.33 -18.49 13.44
N LYS A 11 61.54 -18.86 12.42
CA LYS A 11 62.03 -19.59 11.24
C LYS A 11 62.88 -18.71 10.32
N LEU A 12 62.53 -17.42 10.17
CA LEU A 12 63.34 -16.46 9.43
C LEU A 12 64.69 -16.17 10.13
N ILE A 13 64.68 -15.97 11.44
CA ILE A 13 65.92 -15.77 12.24
C ILE A 13 66.86 -16.98 12.10
N LYS A 14 66.32 -18.20 12.09
CA LYS A 14 67.11 -19.42 11.89
C LYS A 14 67.75 -19.49 10.49
N LEU A 15 67.02 -19.11 9.45
CA LEU A 15 67.54 -19.08 8.07
C LEU A 15 68.62 -18.01 7.85
N GLN A 16 68.55 -16.89 8.60
CA GLN A 16 69.58 -15.84 8.60
C GLN A 16 70.86 -16.28 9.35
N SER A 17 70.69 -17.01 10.46
CA SER A 17 71.81 -17.60 11.22
C SER A 17 72.60 -18.64 10.42
N ASP A 18 71.96 -19.32 9.47
CA ASP A 18 72.57 -20.36 8.64
C ASP A 18 73.25 -19.79 7.35
N ASN A 19 73.45 -18.48 7.25
CA ASN A 19 74.17 -17.75 6.18
C ASN A 19 73.65 -17.98 4.73
N TYR A 20 72.43 -18.46 4.56
CA TYR A 20 71.90 -18.84 3.23
C TYR A 20 71.39 -17.64 2.40
N LEU A 21 71.14 -16.48 3.02
CA LEU A 21 70.45 -15.32 2.42
C LEU A 21 70.94 -14.01 3.07
N ASP A 22 71.11 -12.95 2.27
CA ASP A 22 71.62 -11.64 2.70
C ASP A 22 70.55 -10.82 3.47
N CYS A 23 70.96 -9.90 4.36
CA CYS A 23 70.05 -9.13 5.24
C CYS A 23 68.97 -8.37 4.45
N SER A 24 69.33 -7.85 3.26
CA SER A 24 68.40 -7.14 2.37
C SER A 24 67.25 -8.02 1.85
N PHE A 25 67.46 -9.33 1.73
CA PHE A 25 66.45 -10.28 1.29
C PHE A 25 65.42 -10.58 2.41
N PHE A 26 65.88 -10.68 3.66
CA PHE A 26 65.00 -10.86 4.82
C PHE A 26 64.13 -9.64 5.08
N ASP A 27 64.68 -8.43 4.95
CA ASP A 27 63.92 -7.19 5.11
C ASP A 27 62.80 -7.09 4.06
N ASN A 28 63.07 -7.47 2.81
CA ASN A 28 62.06 -7.51 1.74
C ASN A 28 60.97 -8.56 1.99
N ILE A 29 61.31 -9.77 2.46
CA ILE A 29 60.30 -10.81 2.76
C ILE A 29 59.43 -10.40 3.95
N SER A 30 60.06 -9.86 5.00
CA SER A 30 59.34 -9.34 6.17
C SER A 30 58.38 -8.22 5.76
N PHE A 31 58.84 -7.27 4.94
CA PHE A 31 58.03 -6.18 4.41
C PHE A 31 56.84 -6.70 3.55
N ILE A 32 57.08 -7.66 2.66
CA ILE A 32 56.02 -8.28 1.85
C ILE A 32 54.99 -8.99 2.75
N TYR A 33 55.43 -9.70 3.79
CA TYR A 33 54.54 -10.37 4.74
C TYR A 33 53.68 -9.36 5.51
N TYR A 34 54.28 -8.29 6.05
CA TYR A 34 53.53 -7.22 6.72
C TYR A 34 52.52 -6.55 5.76
N LEU A 35 52.91 -6.28 4.51
CA LEU A 35 52.02 -5.71 3.49
C LEU A 35 50.86 -6.66 3.16
N MET A 36 51.12 -7.96 3.00
CA MET A 36 50.05 -8.95 2.76
C MET A 36 49.09 -9.05 3.95
N VAL A 37 49.60 -8.99 5.18
CA VAL A 37 48.80 -8.99 6.41
C VAL A 37 47.93 -7.73 6.47
N GLU A 38 48.48 -6.53 6.28
CA GLU A 38 47.69 -5.28 6.23
C GLU A 38 46.63 -5.29 5.12
N LEU A 39 46.97 -5.79 3.92
CA LEU A 39 46.02 -5.88 2.81
C LEU A 39 44.86 -6.83 3.14
N SER A 40 45.13 -7.93 3.86
CA SER A 40 44.10 -8.86 4.33
C SER A 40 43.17 -8.24 5.39
N TYR A 41 43.70 -7.40 6.28
CA TYR A 41 42.89 -6.63 7.24
C TYR A 41 42.01 -5.61 6.54
N LEU A 42 42.56 -4.89 5.56
CA LEU A 42 41.83 -3.91 4.77
C LEU A 42 40.69 -4.58 3.99
N PHE A 43 40.98 -5.71 3.34
CA PHE A 43 39.97 -6.52 2.64
C PHE A 43 38.87 -7.02 3.58
N GLY A 44 39.25 -7.51 4.77
CA GLY A 44 38.30 -7.92 5.81
C GLY A 44 37.40 -6.78 6.28
N GLN A 45 37.96 -5.58 6.49
CA GLN A 45 37.18 -4.38 6.81
C GLN A 45 36.21 -4.00 5.68
N PHE A 46 36.66 -4.01 4.42
CA PHE A 46 35.79 -3.76 3.26
C PHE A 46 34.63 -4.75 3.17
N CYS A 47 34.86 -6.04 3.42
CA CYS A 47 33.79 -7.05 3.44
C CYS A 47 32.74 -6.77 4.52
N ILE A 48 33.17 -6.36 5.73
CA ILE A 48 32.26 -6.00 6.82
C ILE A 48 31.45 -4.75 6.46
N PHE A 49 32.09 -3.72 5.90
CA PHE A 49 31.38 -2.52 5.46
C PHE A 49 30.35 -2.82 4.35
N ALA A 50 30.69 -3.69 3.41
CA ALA A 50 29.78 -4.10 2.35
C ALA A 50 28.55 -4.85 2.89
N ASP A 51 28.74 -5.76 3.85
CA ASP A 51 27.63 -6.48 4.50
C ASP A 51 26.74 -5.55 5.33
N ILE A 52 27.33 -4.63 6.09
CA ILE A 52 26.58 -3.60 6.83
C ILE A 52 25.78 -2.73 5.87
N TYR A 53 26.39 -2.26 4.77
CA TYR A 53 25.71 -1.44 3.78
C TYR A 53 24.57 -2.20 3.10
N TYR A 54 24.78 -3.46 2.72
CA TYR A 54 23.73 -4.31 2.15
C TYR A 54 22.55 -4.48 3.11
N ASN A 55 22.82 -4.78 4.39
CA ASN A 55 21.78 -4.93 5.40
C ASN A 55 21.01 -3.63 5.63
N ILE A 56 21.68 -2.48 5.68
CA ILE A 56 21.04 -1.16 5.79
C ILE A 56 20.15 -0.89 4.57
N MET A 57 20.68 -1.10 3.36
CA MET A 57 19.92 -0.88 2.11
C MET A 57 18.70 -1.79 2.03
N LYS A 58 18.83 -3.05 2.44
CA LYS A 58 17.73 -4.01 2.51
C LYS A 58 16.63 -3.56 3.48
N ILE A 59 17.00 -3.07 4.66
CA ILE A 59 16.04 -2.54 5.65
C ILE A 59 15.30 -1.32 5.08
N ILE A 60 16.03 -0.37 4.50
CA ILE A 60 15.44 0.82 3.87
C ILE A 60 14.47 0.41 2.78
N PHE A 61 14.88 -0.48 1.87
CA PHE A 61 14.07 -0.98 0.77
C PHE A 61 12.76 -1.63 1.25
N ILE A 62 12.83 -2.54 2.24
CA ILE A 62 11.63 -3.19 2.81
C ILE A 62 10.70 -2.15 3.46
N ASN A 63 11.25 -1.19 4.21
CA ASN A 63 10.46 -0.13 4.81
C ASN A 63 9.78 0.76 3.76
N THR A 64 10.48 1.08 2.66
CA THR A 64 9.89 1.79 1.52
C THR A 64 8.73 1.01 0.92
N LEU A 65 8.87 -0.30 0.71
CA LEU A 65 7.78 -1.15 0.21
C LEU A 65 6.58 -1.19 1.16
N ARG A 66 6.79 -1.23 2.48
CA ARG A 66 5.70 -1.16 3.47
C ARG A 66 4.91 0.14 3.37
N ILE A 67 5.61 1.26 3.26
CA ILE A 67 4.99 2.59 3.11
C ILE A 67 4.19 2.64 1.81
N LEU A 68 4.78 2.16 0.70
CA LEU A 68 4.10 2.10 -0.60
C LEU A 68 2.83 1.24 -0.53
N MET A 69 2.89 0.08 0.11
CA MET A 69 1.74 -0.80 0.30
C MET A 69 0.61 -0.10 1.08
N ILE A 70 0.92 0.60 2.17
CA ILE A 70 -0.08 1.36 2.95
C ILE A 70 -0.72 2.44 2.07
N LEU A 71 0.08 3.15 1.25
CA LEU A 71 -0.43 4.14 0.32
C LEU A 71 -1.35 3.51 -0.74
N VAL A 72 -0.98 2.36 -1.30
CA VAL A 72 -1.82 1.60 -2.24
C VAL A 72 -3.15 1.20 -1.61
N ILE A 73 -3.16 0.75 -0.35
CA ILE A 73 -4.40 0.41 0.37
C ILE A 73 -5.28 1.65 0.55
N MET A 74 -4.70 2.77 0.98
CA MET A 74 -5.44 4.03 1.16
C MET A 74 -6.07 4.52 -0.15
N ILE A 75 -5.30 4.49 -1.25
CA ILE A 75 -5.80 4.84 -2.58
C ILE A 75 -6.89 3.86 -3.01
N SER A 76 -6.68 2.57 -2.77
CA SER A 76 -7.67 1.53 -3.10
C SER A 76 -9.00 1.77 -2.39
N CYS A 77 -8.98 2.03 -1.08
CA CYS A 77 -10.19 2.36 -0.33
C CYS A 77 -10.88 3.62 -0.87
N GLY A 78 -10.12 4.67 -1.21
CA GLY A 78 -10.67 5.89 -1.78
C GLY A 78 -11.33 5.67 -3.15
N VAL A 79 -10.67 4.91 -4.02
CA VAL A 79 -11.20 4.54 -5.34
C VAL A 79 -12.45 3.66 -5.22
N ALA A 80 -12.42 2.64 -4.34
CA ALA A 80 -13.56 1.79 -4.08
C ALA A 80 -14.77 2.61 -3.58
N TYR A 81 -14.54 3.57 -2.68
CA TYR A 81 -15.59 4.46 -2.18
C TYR A 81 -16.21 5.32 -3.28
N VAL A 82 -15.38 5.96 -4.12
CA VAL A 82 -15.87 6.80 -5.22
C VAL A 82 -16.70 5.97 -6.21
N VAL A 83 -16.20 4.80 -6.60
CA VAL A 83 -16.93 3.91 -7.51
C VAL A 83 -18.20 3.36 -6.87
N TYR A 84 -18.19 3.13 -5.56
CA TYR A 84 -19.35 2.68 -4.82
C TYR A 84 -20.49 3.72 -4.80
N GLU A 85 -20.21 5.02 -4.72
CA GLU A 85 -21.26 6.06 -4.78
C GLU A 85 -22.06 6.02 -6.10
N ASP A 86 -21.42 5.60 -7.19
CA ASP A 86 -22.06 5.47 -8.50
C ASP A 86 -22.63 4.06 -8.76
N THR A 87 -22.38 3.08 -7.88
CA THR A 87 -22.81 1.69 -8.07
C THR A 87 -24.01 1.37 -7.18
N LEU A 88 -25.13 0.96 -7.78
CA LEU A 88 -26.32 0.54 -7.05
C LEU A 88 -26.13 -0.86 -6.47
N ALA A 89 -25.49 -0.93 -5.32
CA ALA A 89 -25.27 -2.16 -4.58
C ALA A 89 -25.26 -1.88 -3.09
N ASP A 90 -25.89 -2.75 -2.31
CA ASP A 90 -25.74 -2.72 -0.87
C ASP A 90 -24.27 -2.89 -0.47
N TRP A 91 -23.83 -2.15 0.55
CA TRP A 91 -22.44 -2.18 1.04
C TRP A 91 -21.93 -3.57 1.41
N TRP A 92 -22.82 -4.50 1.79
CA TRP A 92 -22.43 -5.87 2.16
C TRP A 92 -22.05 -6.73 0.95
N ILE A 93 -22.48 -6.39 -0.27
CA ILE A 93 -22.15 -7.13 -1.50
C ILE A 93 -20.64 -7.06 -1.80
N PRO A 94 -20.03 -5.87 -2.00
CA PRO A 94 -18.59 -5.79 -2.27
C PRO A 94 -17.76 -6.32 -1.09
N VAL A 95 -18.20 -6.08 0.15
CA VAL A 95 -17.54 -6.61 1.36
C VAL A 95 -17.58 -8.14 1.40
N GLY A 96 -18.72 -8.74 1.07
CA GLY A 96 -18.90 -10.19 1.03
C GLY A 96 -18.03 -10.85 -0.04
N VAL A 97 -17.98 -10.27 -1.24
CA VAL A 97 -17.11 -10.76 -2.33
C VAL A 97 -15.63 -10.68 -1.91
N ALA A 98 -15.21 -9.55 -1.33
CA ALA A 98 -13.84 -9.38 -0.85
C ALA A 98 -13.48 -10.41 0.22
N LEU A 99 -14.39 -10.69 1.16
CA LEU A 99 -14.19 -11.68 2.23
C LEU A 99 -14.06 -13.11 1.70
N ILE A 100 -14.87 -13.49 0.70
CA ILE A 100 -14.75 -14.80 0.03
C ILE A 100 -13.37 -14.95 -0.61
N ILE A 101 -12.90 -13.92 -1.31
CA ILE A 101 -11.57 -13.92 -1.95
C ILE A 101 -10.47 -14.05 -0.88
N VAL A 102 -10.54 -13.27 0.20
CA VAL A 102 -9.60 -13.34 1.32
C VAL A 102 -9.55 -14.75 1.92
N ILE A 103 -10.69 -15.39 2.14
CA ILE A 103 -10.75 -16.76 2.67
C ILE A 103 -10.12 -17.74 1.68
N ALA A 104 -10.43 -17.61 0.39
CA ALA A 104 -9.86 -18.47 -0.65
C ALA A 104 -8.33 -18.32 -0.76
N THR A 105 -7.79 -17.12 -0.53
CA THR A 105 -6.35 -16.84 -0.63
C THR A 105 -5.61 -16.93 0.71
N ILE A 106 -6.30 -17.18 1.83
CA ILE A 106 -5.70 -17.21 3.15
C ILE A 106 -4.48 -18.16 3.27
N PRO A 107 -4.40 -19.32 2.58
CA PRO A 107 -3.22 -20.20 2.68
C PRO A 107 -1.91 -19.51 2.25
N PHE A 108 -1.99 -18.45 1.45
CA PHE A 108 -0.84 -17.65 1.00
C PHE A 108 -0.37 -16.61 2.04
N TYR A 109 -0.90 -16.60 3.27
CA TYR A 109 -0.51 -15.61 4.28
C TYR A 109 0.99 -15.64 4.61
N LYS A 110 1.68 -16.78 4.45
CA LYS A 110 3.12 -16.91 4.73
C LYS A 110 3.98 -16.05 3.80
N GLY A 111 3.49 -15.71 2.61
CA GLY A 111 4.19 -14.81 1.68
C GLY A 111 4.45 -13.42 2.29
N TRP A 112 3.63 -13.00 3.26
CA TRP A 112 3.78 -11.71 3.93
C TRP A 112 5.00 -11.65 4.85
N ILE A 113 5.59 -12.78 5.30
CA ILE A 113 6.79 -12.78 6.15
C ILE A 113 7.94 -12.00 5.50
N TRP A 114 8.06 -12.09 4.17
CA TRP A 114 9.09 -11.36 3.42
C TRP A 114 8.94 -9.84 3.55
N LEU A 115 7.69 -9.35 3.51
CA LEU A 115 7.40 -7.92 3.58
C LEU A 115 7.30 -7.42 5.02
N THR A 116 6.65 -8.16 5.92
CA THR A 116 6.48 -7.79 7.33
C THR A 116 7.73 -8.02 8.17
N THR A 117 8.67 -8.84 7.69
CA THR A 117 9.85 -9.33 8.42
C THR A 117 9.51 -9.87 9.81
N MET A 118 8.28 -10.36 9.99
CA MET A 118 7.76 -10.89 11.25
C MET A 118 7.23 -12.29 11.02
N ASP A 119 7.79 -13.28 11.71
CA ASP A 119 7.26 -14.65 11.73
C ASP A 119 6.11 -14.76 12.75
N ASN A 120 5.09 -13.92 12.59
CA ASN A 120 3.90 -13.92 13.40
C ASN A 120 2.69 -14.19 12.51
N LYS A 121 2.07 -15.36 12.71
CA LYS A 121 0.89 -15.80 11.95
C LYS A 121 -0.24 -14.79 11.99
N VAL A 122 -0.51 -14.18 13.15
CA VAL A 122 -1.61 -13.24 13.33
C VAL A 122 -1.36 -11.96 12.52
N ILE A 123 -0.16 -11.40 12.60
CA ILE A 123 0.20 -10.18 11.86
C ILE A 123 0.14 -10.41 10.35
N ASN A 124 0.67 -11.53 9.88
CA ASN A 124 0.66 -11.86 8.46
C ASN A 124 -0.75 -12.17 7.94
N CYS A 125 -1.61 -12.77 8.78
CA CYS A 125 -3.02 -12.97 8.46
C CYS A 125 -3.79 -11.65 8.38
N CYS A 126 -3.57 -10.72 9.33
CA CYS A 126 -4.17 -9.39 9.28
C CYS A 126 -3.70 -8.59 8.06
N CYS A 127 -2.40 -8.65 7.74
CA CYS A 127 -1.85 -8.02 6.56
C CYS A 127 -2.48 -8.59 5.28
N HIS A 128 -2.62 -9.93 5.20
CA HIS A 128 -3.32 -10.58 4.09
C HIS A 128 -4.76 -10.10 3.96
N LEU A 129 -5.53 -10.12 5.06
CA LEU A 129 -6.94 -9.71 5.07
C LEU A 129 -7.10 -8.26 4.59
N VAL A 130 -6.31 -7.33 5.12
CA VAL A 130 -6.42 -5.91 4.77
C VAL A 130 -5.99 -5.66 3.33
N CYS A 131 -4.85 -6.19 2.91
CA CYS A 131 -4.32 -5.93 1.57
C CYS A 131 -5.17 -6.61 0.49
N VAL A 132 -5.42 -7.90 0.64
CA VAL A 132 -6.22 -8.64 -0.34
C VAL A 132 -7.63 -8.11 -0.36
N GLY A 133 -8.25 -7.85 0.81
CA GLY A 133 -9.60 -7.30 0.89
C GLY A 133 -9.74 -5.93 0.23
N ALA A 134 -8.81 -5.01 0.46
CA ALA A 134 -8.84 -3.69 -0.18
C ALA A 134 -8.69 -3.80 -1.72
N ILE A 135 -7.74 -4.63 -2.17
CA ILE A 135 -7.51 -4.86 -3.60
C ILE A 135 -8.73 -5.53 -4.26
N SER A 136 -9.30 -6.55 -3.62
CA SER A 136 -10.46 -7.26 -4.18
C SER A 136 -11.71 -6.41 -4.21
N CYS A 137 -11.94 -5.53 -3.23
CA CYS A 137 -13.00 -4.52 -3.29
C CYS A 137 -12.87 -3.61 -4.52
N VAL A 138 -11.67 -3.06 -4.78
CA VAL A 138 -11.44 -2.19 -5.95
C VAL A 138 -11.57 -2.96 -7.25
N LEU A 139 -11.03 -4.18 -7.34
CA LEU A 139 -11.14 -4.97 -8.56
C LEU A 139 -12.59 -5.34 -8.86
N PHE A 140 -13.39 -5.64 -7.84
CA PHE A 140 -14.80 -5.96 -7.99
C PHE A 140 -15.62 -4.72 -8.39
N LEU A 141 -15.59 -3.65 -7.58
CA LEU A 141 -16.37 -2.45 -7.85
C LEU A 141 -15.87 -1.71 -9.09
N GLY A 142 -14.56 -1.51 -9.18
CA GLY A 142 -13.92 -0.90 -10.33
C GLY A 142 -14.12 -1.71 -11.60
N GLY A 143 -14.00 -3.03 -11.52
CA GLY A 143 -14.31 -3.92 -12.64
C GLY A 143 -15.77 -3.79 -13.08
N ASN A 144 -16.70 -3.67 -12.12
CA ASN A 144 -18.10 -3.42 -12.44
C ASN A 144 -18.30 -2.10 -13.19
N TYR A 145 -17.66 -1.03 -12.70
CA TYR A 145 -17.83 0.34 -13.19
C TYR A 145 -17.14 0.61 -14.53
N TRP A 146 -15.83 0.35 -14.61
CA TRP A 146 -15.05 0.70 -15.81
C TRP A 146 -15.37 -0.16 -17.02
N PHE A 147 -15.85 -1.38 -16.79
CA PHE A 147 -16.28 -2.30 -17.85
C PHE A 147 -17.80 -2.39 -17.96
N ALA A 148 -18.52 -1.34 -17.55
CA ALA A 148 -19.97 -1.26 -17.75
C ALA A 148 -20.32 -1.26 -19.23
N ASP A 149 -21.34 -2.05 -19.59
CA ASP A 149 -21.77 -2.18 -20.97
C ASP A 149 -22.59 -0.96 -21.39
N SER A 150 -22.01 -0.12 -22.24
CA SER A 150 -22.68 1.06 -22.78
C SER A 150 -23.90 0.70 -23.64
N ALA A 151 -23.97 -0.49 -24.23
CA ALA A 151 -25.13 -0.94 -25.00
C ALA A 151 -26.34 -1.25 -24.11
N SER A 152 -26.11 -1.55 -22.83
CA SER A 152 -27.16 -1.81 -21.83
C SER A 152 -27.75 -0.56 -21.18
N THR A 153 -27.38 0.62 -21.69
CA THR A 153 -27.84 1.91 -21.17
C THR A 153 -29.36 2.00 -21.22
N HIS A 154 -29.98 2.22 -20.06
CA HIS A 154 -31.42 2.44 -19.97
C HIS A 154 -31.73 3.56 -18.97
N GLU A 155 -32.89 4.17 -19.15
CA GLU A 155 -33.42 5.20 -18.26
C GLU A 155 -34.36 4.55 -17.25
N GLU A 156 -34.08 4.76 -15.97
CA GLU A 156 -34.95 4.32 -14.89
C GLU A 156 -35.58 5.53 -14.19
N LYS A 157 -36.90 5.47 -14.02
CA LYS A 157 -37.67 6.53 -13.38
C LYS A 157 -37.74 6.27 -11.88
N VAL A 158 -37.06 7.10 -11.11
CA VAL A 158 -37.04 7.01 -9.64
C VAL A 158 -37.88 8.11 -8.99
N MET A 159 -38.57 7.81 -7.91
CA MET A 159 -39.39 8.76 -7.16
C MET A 159 -38.60 9.38 -6.02
N VAL A 160 -38.50 10.71 -5.99
CA VAL A 160 -37.74 11.40 -4.93
C VAL A 160 -38.57 11.42 -3.66
N GLN A 161 -38.19 10.61 -2.66
CA GLN A 161 -38.91 10.53 -1.38
C GLN A 161 -38.57 11.68 -0.45
N LYS A 162 -37.27 11.98 -0.31
CA LYS A 162 -36.77 12.99 0.62
C LYS A 162 -35.52 13.65 0.05
N LYS A 163 -35.28 14.87 0.52
CA LYS A 163 -34.06 15.64 0.25
C LYS A 163 -33.51 16.15 1.57
N TYR A 164 -32.21 16.06 1.76
CA TYR A 164 -31.57 16.59 2.96
C TYR A 164 -30.17 17.10 2.64
N ILE A 165 -29.66 17.94 3.54
CA ILE A 165 -28.36 18.59 3.41
C ILE A 165 -27.55 18.26 4.65
N GLU A 166 -26.40 17.63 4.47
CA GLU A 166 -25.44 17.47 5.54
C GLU A 166 -24.50 18.67 5.60
N THR A 167 -24.29 19.16 6.80
CA THR A 167 -23.65 20.46 7.04
C THR A 167 -22.48 20.25 7.97
N HIS A 168 -21.26 20.31 7.44
CA HIS A 168 -20.05 20.11 8.25
C HIS A 168 -19.35 21.44 8.51
N LYS A 169 -19.03 21.70 9.77
CA LYS A 169 -18.27 22.88 10.18
C LYS A 169 -16.85 22.80 9.63
N LYS A 170 -16.39 23.88 9.01
CA LYS A 170 -14.98 24.04 8.63
C LYS A 170 -14.26 24.79 9.72
N THR A 171 -12.99 24.45 9.92
CA THR A 171 -12.11 25.14 10.85
C THR A 171 -10.82 25.51 10.13
N ARG A 172 -10.35 26.75 10.30
CA ARG A 172 -9.03 27.16 9.83
C ARG A 172 -8.08 27.30 11.00
N ARG A 173 -6.84 26.88 10.78
CA ARG A 173 -5.77 27.05 11.76
C ARG A 173 -5.22 28.47 11.65
N VAL A 174 -5.20 29.20 12.77
CA VAL A 174 -4.69 30.59 12.86
C VAL A 174 -3.42 30.70 13.70
N GLY A 175 -2.90 29.57 14.20
CA GLY A 175 -1.67 29.53 14.99
C GLY A 175 -1.36 28.11 15.47
N ARG A 176 -0.30 27.96 16.26
CA ARG A 176 0.01 26.68 16.92
C ARG A 176 -1.12 26.36 17.90
N HIS A 177 -1.80 25.23 17.67
CA HIS A 177 -2.95 24.76 18.47
C HIS A 177 -4.16 25.73 18.54
N ARG A 178 -4.29 26.69 17.60
CA ARG A 178 -5.43 27.62 17.57
C ARG A 178 -6.23 27.46 16.28
N TYR A 179 -7.50 27.10 16.42
CA TYR A 179 -8.45 26.89 15.32
C TYR A 179 -9.65 27.83 15.49
N VAL A 180 -10.13 28.40 14.40
CA VAL A 180 -11.34 29.25 14.38
C VAL A 180 -12.32 28.71 13.34
N SER A 181 -13.61 28.99 13.52
CA SER A 181 -14.63 28.61 12.55
C SER A 181 -14.36 29.28 11.20
N ASP A 182 -14.33 28.48 10.13
CA ASP A 182 -14.01 28.89 8.76
C ASP A 182 -15.19 28.59 7.81
N GLY A 183 -16.39 28.90 8.29
CA GLY A 183 -17.63 28.58 7.59
C GLY A 183 -17.97 27.10 7.61
N VAL A 184 -18.64 26.65 6.56
CA VAL A 184 -19.37 25.38 6.52
C VAL A 184 -19.31 24.78 5.12
N ARG A 185 -19.13 23.45 5.00
CA ARG A 185 -19.41 22.70 3.75
C ARG A 185 -20.80 22.07 3.83
N LYS A 186 -21.51 22.10 2.70
CA LYS A 186 -22.82 21.47 2.53
C LYS A 186 -22.70 20.35 1.51
N GLU A 187 -23.20 19.17 1.87
CA GLU A 187 -23.32 18.01 1.01
C GLU A 187 -24.80 17.72 0.78
N TYR A 188 -25.18 17.42 -0.45
CA TYR A 188 -26.57 17.39 -0.88
C TYR A 188 -26.96 15.96 -1.24
N TYR A 189 -28.01 15.46 -0.61
CA TYR A 189 -28.46 14.08 -0.78
C TYR A 189 -29.93 14.01 -1.19
N LEU A 190 -30.25 13.05 -2.07
CA LEU A 190 -31.60 12.68 -2.45
C LEU A 190 -31.85 11.22 -2.07
N GLN A 191 -32.91 10.95 -1.31
CA GLN A 191 -33.43 9.59 -1.16
C GLN A 191 -34.44 9.33 -2.27
N VAL A 192 -34.15 8.34 -3.10
CA VAL A 192 -34.96 7.97 -4.26
C VAL A 192 -35.50 6.56 -4.09
N ALA A 193 -36.78 6.37 -4.43
CA ALA A 193 -37.40 5.05 -4.52
C ALA A 193 -37.36 4.59 -5.97
N PHE A 194 -36.82 3.41 -6.19
CA PHE A 194 -36.88 2.70 -7.46
C PHE A 194 -38.26 2.06 -7.64
N GLU A 195 -38.63 1.71 -8.88
CA GLU A 195 -39.93 1.07 -9.16
C GLU A 195 -40.06 -0.30 -8.48
N ASN A 196 -38.94 -0.97 -8.24
CA ASN A 196 -38.85 -2.22 -7.48
C ASN A 196 -39.07 -2.04 -5.96
N GLY A 197 -39.29 -0.80 -5.47
CA GLY A 197 -39.50 -0.48 -4.07
C GLY A 197 -38.22 -0.26 -3.25
N ASN A 198 -37.04 -0.45 -3.83
CA ASN A 198 -35.77 -0.18 -3.14
C ASN A 198 -35.57 1.33 -2.95
N VAL A 199 -34.93 1.72 -1.85
CA VAL A 199 -34.69 3.13 -1.49
C VAL A 199 -33.20 3.38 -1.38
N GLU A 200 -32.68 4.22 -2.26
CA GLU A 200 -31.26 4.55 -2.29
C GLU A 200 -31.01 6.01 -1.95
N THR A 201 -29.87 6.27 -1.34
CA THR A 201 -29.39 7.62 -1.06
C THR A 201 -28.35 8.01 -2.09
N LEU A 202 -28.66 9.04 -2.86
CA LEU A 202 -27.80 9.54 -3.93
C LEU A 202 -27.17 10.87 -3.51
N HIS A 203 -25.85 10.92 -3.54
CA HIS A 203 -25.10 12.17 -3.45
C HIS A 203 -25.23 12.94 -4.77
N VAL A 204 -25.61 14.22 -4.70
CA VAL A 204 -25.95 15.01 -5.89
C VAL A 204 -25.30 16.38 -5.89
N SER A 205 -25.18 16.97 -7.08
CA SER A 205 -24.73 18.35 -7.21
C SER A 205 -25.74 19.33 -6.59
N PRO A 206 -25.30 20.51 -6.09
CA PRO A 206 -26.23 21.54 -5.61
C PRO A 206 -27.24 21.97 -6.67
N SER A 207 -26.82 21.97 -7.94
CA SER A 207 -27.68 22.32 -9.07
C SER A 207 -28.79 21.28 -9.28
N THR A 208 -28.44 20.00 -9.19
CA THR A 208 -29.36 18.88 -9.28
C THR A 208 -30.34 18.89 -8.10
N TYR A 209 -29.84 19.11 -6.88
CA TYR A 209 -30.65 19.20 -5.67
C TYR A 209 -31.71 20.31 -5.75
N ASN A 210 -31.32 21.50 -6.23
CA ASN A 210 -32.20 22.67 -6.30
C ASN A 210 -33.28 22.50 -7.38
N LYS A 211 -32.97 21.86 -8.50
CA LYS A 211 -33.93 21.58 -9.59
C LYS A 211 -34.92 20.48 -9.23
N THR A 212 -34.49 19.53 -8.39
CA THR A 212 -35.29 18.37 -8.01
C THR A 212 -36.34 18.76 -6.96
N LYS A 213 -37.56 18.22 -7.04
CA LYS A 213 -38.61 18.40 -6.02
C LYS A 213 -38.98 17.06 -5.40
N THR A 214 -39.28 17.06 -4.10
CA THR A 214 -39.80 15.89 -3.39
C THR A 214 -41.15 15.47 -3.97
N GLY A 215 -41.40 14.16 -4.07
CA GLY A 215 -42.61 13.58 -4.65
C GLY A 215 -42.68 13.68 -6.17
N ARG A 216 -41.63 14.17 -6.85
CA ARG A 216 -41.55 14.16 -8.31
C ARG A 216 -40.67 13.02 -8.80
N PRO A 217 -41.00 12.44 -9.96
CA PRO A 217 -40.13 11.48 -10.61
C PRO A 217 -38.86 12.19 -11.12
N LYS A 218 -37.77 11.45 -11.13
CA LYS A 218 -36.49 11.83 -11.69
C LYS A 218 -35.99 10.67 -12.54
N ILE A 219 -35.37 10.98 -13.67
CA ILE A 219 -34.82 9.97 -14.56
C ILE A 219 -33.34 9.82 -14.22
N LEU A 220 -32.92 8.58 -13.97
CA LEU A 220 -31.52 8.19 -13.85
C LEU A 220 -31.13 7.38 -15.08
N THR A 221 -29.91 7.59 -15.58
CA THR A 221 -29.37 6.77 -16.65
C THR A 221 -28.45 5.72 -16.05
N LEU A 222 -28.82 4.46 -16.20
CA LEU A 222 -28.11 3.31 -15.65
C LEU A 222 -27.46 2.49 -16.75
N GLN A 223 -26.32 1.89 -16.43
CA GLN A 223 -25.65 0.88 -17.24
C GLN A 223 -25.46 -0.39 -16.43
N LYS A 224 -25.49 -1.54 -17.10
CA LYS A 224 -25.15 -2.81 -16.48
C LYS A 224 -23.64 -2.94 -16.37
N GLY A 225 -23.13 -3.02 -15.15
CA GLY A 225 -21.72 -3.27 -14.90
C GLY A 225 -21.29 -4.69 -15.26
N LEU A 226 -19.97 -4.92 -15.33
CA LEU A 226 -19.38 -6.22 -15.68
C LEU A 226 -19.88 -7.38 -14.80
N PHE A 227 -20.08 -7.12 -13.51
CA PHE A 227 -20.57 -8.11 -12.56
C PHE A 227 -22.09 -8.07 -12.39
N GLY A 228 -22.78 -7.36 -13.28
CA GLY A 228 -24.24 -7.25 -13.32
C GLY A 228 -24.82 -6.21 -12.36
N LEU A 229 -23.99 -5.49 -11.58
CA LEU A 229 -24.47 -4.43 -10.70
C LEU A 229 -24.74 -3.16 -11.52
N PRO A 230 -25.89 -2.47 -11.33
CA PRO A 230 -26.18 -1.25 -12.06
C PRO A 230 -25.25 -0.11 -11.66
N VAL A 231 -24.86 0.69 -12.64
CA VAL A 231 -23.97 1.85 -12.50
C VAL A 231 -24.70 3.10 -12.98
N ILE A 232 -24.76 4.13 -12.14
CA ILE A 232 -25.32 5.43 -12.49
C ILE A 232 -24.31 6.19 -13.32
N THR A 233 -24.70 6.60 -14.53
CA THR A 233 -23.83 7.37 -15.43
C THR A 233 -24.25 8.81 -15.58
N LYS A 234 -25.55 9.11 -15.41
CA LYS A 234 -26.11 10.46 -15.46
C LYS A 234 -27.29 10.57 -14.51
N GLY A 235 -27.51 11.79 -14.02
CA GLY A 235 -28.66 12.13 -13.17
C GLY A 235 -28.30 12.56 -11.74
N LEU A 236 -27.03 12.57 -11.36
CA LEU A 236 -26.54 13.09 -10.07
C LEU A 236 -26.21 14.59 -10.11
#